data_AF-K9MPJ0-F1
#
_entry.id   AF-K9MPJ0-F1
#
_cell.length_a   1.000
_cell.length_b   1.000
_cell.length_c   1.000
_cell.angle_alpha   90.00
_cell.angle_beta   90.00
_cell.angle_gamma   90.00
#
_symmetry.space_group_name_H-M   'P 1'
#
loop_
_entity.id
_entity.type
_entity.pdbx_description
1 polymer ?
#
loop_
_entity_poly.entity_id
_entity_poly.type
_entity_poly.pdbx_seq_one_letter_code
_entity_poly.pdbx_strand_id
1 'polypeptide(L)'
;EADRTWRKLEATENTKPVVLAILDTGCYLHQDFIDDFDIAKSIFWDNAGETDCSDGIDNDGNGYIDDCFGWNFVEDNGHPFTDDSGHGTSVTSVAAARAHDGKGGRGVLPNPTVMCLRVGSERGVWTSATIPALDYA
;
A
#
# COMPACT_ATOMS: atom_id res chain seq x y z
N GLU A 1 18.20 17.96 12.35
CA GLU A 1 16.93 18.74 12.31
C GLU A 1 15.72 17.85 12.04
N ALA A 2 15.84 16.87 11.14
CA ALA A 2 14.82 15.86 10.86
C ALA A 2 14.21 15.19 12.11
N ASP A 3 15.03 14.70 13.05
CA ASP A 3 14.54 14.05 14.28
C ASP A 3 13.66 14.96 15.15
N ARG A 4 13.93 16.27 15.15
CA ARG A 4 13.12 17.24 15.89
C ARG A 4 11.75 17.45 15.24
N THR A 5 11.70 17.44 13.91
CA THR A 5 10.45 17.50 13.15
C THR A 5 9.64 16.24 13.39
N TRP A 6 10.29 15.08 13.41
CA TRP A 6 9.63 13.80 13.65
C TRP A 6 8.97 13.69 15.02
N ARG A 7 9.67 14.06 16.08
CA ARG A 7 9.10 14.08 17.44
C ARG A 7 7.87 14.98 17.55
N LYS A 8 7.79 16.04 16.75
CA LYS A 8 6.60 16.90 16.71
C LYS A 8 5.44 16.21 15.99
N LEU A 9 5.68 15.52 14.89
CA LEU A 9 4.66 14.79 14.13
C LEU A 9 4.06 13.65 14.96
N GLU A 10 4.91 12.84 15.61
CA GLU A 10 4.49 11.77 16.54
C GLU A 10 3.63 12.30 17.69
N ALA A 11 4.02 13.44 18.27
CA ALA A 11 3.25 14.07 19.35
C ALA A 11 1.87 14.59 18.90
N THR A 12 1.58 14.57 17.59
CA THR A 12 0.31 15.00 17.00
C THR A 12 -0.54 13.83 16.49
N GLU A 13 -0.13 12.57 16.69
CA GLU A 13 -0.77 11.32 16.21
C GLU A 13 -2.11 10.97 16.89
N ASN A 14 -3.00 11.95 17.04
CA ASN A 14 -4.38 11.73 17.46
C ASN A 14 -5.36 11.80 16.29
N THR A 15 -4.86 11.65 15.06
CA THR A 15 -5.63 11.75 13.82
C THR A 15 -5.74 10.39 13.14
N LYS A 16 -6.91 10.12 12.54
CA LYS A 16 -7.13 8.95 11.68
C LYS A 16 -5.99 8.84 10.65
N PRO A 17 -5.47 7.62 10.38
CA PRO A 17 -4.44 7.44 9.37
C PRO A 17 -4.94 7.95 8.01
N VAL A 18 -4.02 8.55 7.25
CA VAL A 18 -4.29 8.99 5.88
C VAL A 18 -4.09 7.80 4.96
N VAL A 19 -5.04 7.55 4.07
CA VAL A 19 -4.88 6.58 2.99
C VAL A 19 -3.99 7.18 1.91
N LEU A 20 -2.87 6.53 1.61
CA LEU A 20 -1.95 6.86 0.53
C LEU A 20 -2.07 5.80 -0.56
N ALA A 21 -2.65 6.17 -1.70
CA ALA A 21 -2.64 5.32 -2.89
C ALA A 21 -1.28 5.39 -3.60
N ILE A 22 -0.65 4.23 -3.80
CA ILE A 22 0.59 4.09 -4.58
C ILE A 22 0.26 3.39 -5.89
N LEU A 23 0.29 4.16 -6.98
CA LEU A 23 0.09 3.67 -8.35
C LEU A 23 1.47 3.43 -8.97
N ASP A 24 1.98 2.20 -8.87
CA ASP A 24 3.36 1.89 -9.30
C ASP A 24 3.49 0.42 -9.75
N THR A 25 4.67 -0.19 -9.67
CA THR A 25 4.94 -1.58 -10.07
C THR A 25 4.46 -2.63 -9.06
N GLY A 26 3.72 -2.21 -8.04
CA GLY A 26 3.29 -3.03 -6.90
C GLY A 26 4.05 -2.71 -5.61
N CYS A 27 3.72 -3.38 -4.52
CA CYS A 27 4.28 -3.10 -3.19
C CYS A 27 4.66 -4.41 -2.49
N TYR A 28 5.91 -4.81 -2.55
CA TYR A 28 6.37 -6.05 -1.92
C TYR A 28 6.17 -6.00 -0.39
N LEU A 29 5.74 -7.12 0.20
CA LEU A 29 5.57 -7.31 1.64
C LEU A 29 6.93 -7.39 2.37
N HIS A 30 7.64 -6.27 2.44
CA HIS A 30 8.93 -6.15 3.13
C HIS A 30 8.75 -6.06 4.65
N GLN A 31 9.74 -6.51 5.43
CA GLN A 31 9.71 -6.51 6.91
C GLN A 31 9.51 -5.12 7.57
N ASP A 32 9.74 -4.04 6.82
CA ASP A 32 9.52 -2.65 7.26
C ASP A 32 8.04 -2.21 7.10
N PHE A 33 7.23 -3.05 6.44
CA PHE A 33 5.81 -2.79 6.12
C PHE A 33 4.87 -3.77 6.84
N ILE A 34 5.35 -4.97 7.19
CA ILE A 34 4.55 -6.06 7.76
C ILE A 34 5.28 -6.73 8.93
N ASP A 35 4.52 -7.06 9.99
CA ASP A 35 5.03 -7.85 11.12
C ASP A 35 4.57 -9.30 11.03
N ASP A 36 5.43 -10.23 11.44
CA ASP A 36 5.12 -11.67 11.58
C ASP A 36 4.50 -12.34 10.34
N PHE A 37 4.68 -11.75 9.14
CA PHE A 37 3.98 -12.14 7.91
C PHE A 37 2.44 -12.11 8.03
N ASP A 38 1.93 -11.28 8.93
CA ASP A 38 0.51 -11.07 9.18
C ASP A 38 0.07 -9.75 8.53
N ILE A 39 -0.69 -9.83 7.44
CA ILE A 39 -1.11 -8.65 6.68
C ILE A 39 -2.03 -7.73 7.49
N ALA A 40 -2.77 -8.27 8.47
CA ALA A 40 -3.57 -7.48 9.40
C ALA A 40 -2.68 -6.63 10.33
N LYS A 41 -1.40 -6.97 10.45
CA LYS A 41 -0.36 -6.19 11.11
C LYS A 41 0.58 -5.54 10.10
N SER A 42 0.04 -5.00 9.01
CA SER A 42 0.81 -4.26 8.01
C SER A 42 0.47 -2.76 7.97
N ILE A 43 1.20 -1.99 7.15
CA ILE A 43 0.83 -0.60 6.81
C ILE A 43 -0.19 -0.53 5.69
N PHE A 44 -0.56 -1.66 5.07
CA PHE A 44 -1.43 -1.63 3.90
C PHE A 44 -2.87 -1.30 4.31
N TRP A 45 -3.55 -0.59 3.42
CA TRP A 45 -4.96 -0.25 3.53
C TRP A 45 -5.80 -1.52 3.48
N ASP A 46 -6.88 -1.54 4.23
CA ASP A 46 -7.82 -2.65 4.35
C ASP A 46 -9.19 -2.18 3.85
N ASN A 47 -9.68 -2.79 2.77
CA ASN A 47 -10.98 -2.46 2.19
C ASN A 47 -12.08 -3.02 3.09
N ALA A 48 -12.68 -2.17 3.92
CA ALA A 48 -13.78 -2.57 4.81
C ALA A 48 -15.05 -3.05 4.08
N GLY A 49 -15.13 -2.84 2.75
CA GLY A 49 -16.18 -3.40 1.90
C GLY A 49 -15.98 -4.88 1.57
N GLU A 50 -14.73 -5.33 1.48
CA GLU A 50 -14.38 -6.74 1.26
C GLU A 50 -14.35 -7.50 2.58
N THR A 51 -15.35 -8.36 2.78
CA THR A 51 -15.54 -9.10 4.04
C THR A 51 -14.79 -10.42 4.09
N ASP A 52 -14.43 -10.98 2.92
CA ASP A 52 -13.57 -12.15 2.77
C ASP A 52 -12.64 -11.95 1.56
N CYS A 53 -11.33 -11.95 1.78
CA CYS A 53 -10.32 -11.75 0.73
C CYS A 53 -10.02 -13.00 -0.10
N SER A 54 -10.90 -14.00 -0.04
CA SER A 54 -10.67 -15.32 -0.65
C SER A 54 -11.93 -16.07 -1.07
N ASP A 55 -13.11 -15.44 -0.96
CA ASP A 55 -14.36 -16.06 -1.38
C ASP A 55 -14.61 -15.92 -2.90
N GLY A 56 -13.82 -15.10 -3.60
CA GLY A 56 -13.92 -14.84 -5.02
C GLY A 56 -15.16 -14.01 -5.37
N ILE A 57 -15.66 -13.19 -4.44
CA ILE A 57 -16.86 -12.38 -4.59
C ILE A 57 -16.47 -10.91 -4.37
N ASP A 58 -16.80 -10.05 -5.32
CA ASP A 58 -16.84 -8.60 -5.13
C ASP A 58 -17.94 -8.27 -4.10
N ASN A 59 -17.54 -8.11 -2.83
CA ASN A 59 -18.45 -7.98 -1.70
C ASN A 59 -19.07 -6.58 -1.62
N ASP A 60 -18.33 -5.57 -2.07
CA ASP A 60 -18.73 -4.16 -1.99
C ASP A 60 -19.38 -3.63 -3.29
N GLY A 61 -19.31 -4.41 -4.38
CA GLY A 61 -19.89 -4.11 -5.68
C GLY A 61 -19.12 -3.05 -6.47
N ASN A 62 -17.83 -2.87 -6.18
CA ASN A 62 -16.99 -1.85 -6.83
C ASN A 62 -16.41 -2.33 -8.19
N GLY A 63 -16.60 -3.60 -8.54
CA GLY A 63 -16.12 -4.22 -9.77
C GLY A 63 -14.79 -4.96 -9.65
N TYR A 64 -14.21 -5.06 -8.45
CA TYR A 64 -12.89 -5.63 -8.20
C TYR A 64 -12.99 -6.74 -7.14
N ILE A 65 -12.84 -7.99 -7.59
CA ILE A 65 -13.04 -9.18 -6.73
C ILE A 65 -11.90 -9.33 -5.71
N ASP A 66 -12.23 -9.39 -4.42
CA ASP A 66 -11.29 -9.63 -3.31
C ASP A 66 -10.16 -8.57 -3.24
N ASP A 67 -10.46 -7.30 -3.53
CA ASP A 67 -9.50 -6.17 -3.59
C ASP A 67 -9.08 -5.62 -2.21
N CYS A 68 -8.94 -6.49 -1.21
CA CYS A 68 -8.78 -6.14 0.20
C CYS A 68 -7.65 -5.15 0.53
N PHE A 69 -6.57 -5.15 -0.26
CA PHE A 69 -5.39 -4.30 -0.01
C PHE A 69 -5.06 -3.38 -1.19
N GLY A 70 -6.01 -3.24 -2.12
CA GLY A 70 -5.86 -2.63 -3.42
C GLY A 70 -5.87 -3.65 -4.55
N TRP A 71 -5.47 -3.20 -5.74
CA TRP A 71 -5.71 -3.92 -6.99
C TRP A 71 -4.48 -4.03 -7.88
N ASN A 72 -4.39 -5.15 -8.60
CA ASN A 72 -3.41 -5.37 -9.64
C ASN A 72 -4.06 -5.15 -11.02
N PHE A 73 -3.93 -3.94 -11.56
CA PHE A 73 -4.41 -3.58 -12.90
C PHE A 73 -3.61 -4.22 -14.04
N VAL A 74 -2.45 -4.81 -13.75
CA VAL A 74 -1.62 -5.50 -14.74
C VAL A 74 -2.15 -6.91 -15.02
N GLU A 75 -2.65 -7.59 -13.99
CA GLU A 75 -3.09 -8.99 -14.06
C GLU A 75 -4.59 -9.18 -13.73
N ASP A 76 -5.28 -8.10 -13.43
CA ASP A 76 -6.72 -8.06 -13.14
C ASP A 76 -7.12 -8.94 -11.94
N ASN A 77 -6.49 -8.70 -10.79
CA ASN A 77 -6.76 -9.45 -9.55
C ASN A 77 -6.43 -8.66 -8.26
N GLY A 78 -6.91 -9.16 -7.11
CA GLY A 78 -6.64 -8.64 -5.76
C GLY A 78 -5.24 -8.93 -5.20
N HIS A 79 -4.21 -9.08 -6.04
CA HIS A 79 -2.83 -9.37 -5.60
C HIS A 79 -1.83 -8.28 -6.01
N PRO A 80 -1.89 -7.09 -5.39
CA PRO A 80 -1.02 -5.96 -5.75
C PRO A 80 0.42 -6.06 -5.21
N PHE A 81 0.72 -7.07 -4.39
CA PHE A 81 2.01 -7.19 -3.70
C PHE A 81 3.16 -7.75 -4.54
N THR A 82 2.87 -8.22 -5.75
CA THR A 82 3.92 -8.57 -6.71
C THR A 82 4.61 -7.29 -7.16
N ASP A 83 5.93 -7.19 -6.96
CA ASP A 83 6.74 -6.09 -7.49
C ASP A 83 8.02 -6.64 -8.14
N ASP A 84 7.93 -6.89 -9.43
CA ASP A 84 9.02 -7.41 -10.28
C ASP A 84 10.02 -6.33 -10.69
N SER A 85 9.71 -5.04 -10.51
CA SER A 85 10.66 -3.94 -10.74
C SER A 85 11.38 -3.49 -9.47
N GLY A 86 10.75 -3.63 -8.30
CA GLY A 86 11.18 -3.04 -7.03
C GLY A 86 10.95 -1.52 -6.91
N HIS A 87 10.40 -0.86 -7.95
CA HIS A 87 10.22 0.58 -7.97
C HIS A 87 9.12 1.02 -6.99
N GLY A 88 7.94 0.39 -7.06
CA GLY A 88 6.82 0.70 -6.17
C GLY A 88 7.12 0.39 -4.70
N THR A 89 7.85 -0.67 -4.42
CA THR A 89 8.37 -0.98 -3.07
C THR A 89 9.30 0.13 -2.56
N SER A 90 10.22 0.62 -3.42
CA SER A 90 11.12 1.72 -3.08
C SER A 90 10.36 3.02 -2.80
N VAL A 91 9.39 3.38 -3.64
CA VAL A 91 8.51 4.54 -3.44
C VAL A 91 7.75 4.42 -2.11
N THR A 92 7.17 3.24 -1.85
CA THR A 92 6.46 2.94 -0.59
C THR A 92 7.39 3.09 0.62
N SER A 93 8.66 2.68 0.52
CA SER A 93 9.62 2.80 1.62
C SER A 93 9.89 4.25 2.00
N VAL A 94 10.07 5.13 1.00
CA VAL A 94 10.33 6.56 1.23
C VAL A 94 9.10 7.24 1.82
N ALA A 95 7.90 6.86 1.40
CA ALA A 95 6.67 7.47 1.88
C ALA A 95 6.23 6.96 3.26
N ALA A 96 6.30 5.65 3.49
CA ALA A 96 5.48 4.98 4.51
C ALA A 96 6.19 3.86 5.30
N ALA A 97 7.50 3.62 5.13
CA ALA A 97 8.21 2.64 5.97
C ALA A 97 8.00 2.94 7.46
N ARG A 98 7.73 1.90 8.25
CA ARG A 98 7.43 2.05 9.68
C ARG A 98 8.61 2.64 10.42
N ALA A 99 8.33 3.59 11.29
CA ALA A 99 9.33 4.13 12.20
C ALA A 99 9.52 3.19 13.41
N HIS A 100 10.74 3.14 13.94
CA HIS A 100 11.02 2.65 15.31
C HIS A 100 10.73 1.16 15.59
N ASP A 101 10.64 0.31 14.58
CA ASP A 101 10.51 -1.15 14.75
C ASP A 101 11.87 -1.87 14.89
N GLY A 102 12.98 -1.15 14.69
CA GLY A 102 14.34 -1.69 14.74
C GLY A 102 14.72 -2.55 13.54
N LYS A 103 13.89 -2.60 12.49
CA LYS A 103 14.05 -3.46 11.31
C LYS A 103 14.57 -2.73 10.07
N GLY A 104 14.47 -1.40 10.02
CA GLY A 104 14.98 -0.64 8.88
C GLY A 104 14.81 0.88 8.93
N GLY A 105 14.29 1.43 7.82
CA GLY A 105 14.21 2.86 7.53
C GLY A 105 13.00 3.56 8.18
N ARG A 106 12.73 4.80 7.77
CA ARG A 106 11.52 5.54 8.19
C ARG A 106 10.99 6.35 7.02
N GLY A 107 9.75 6.09 6.65
CA GLY A 107 9.03 6.84 5.62
C GLY A 107 8.62 8.22 6.12
N VAL A 108 8.39 9.18 5.21
CA VAL A 108 8.10 10.59 5.52
C VAL A 108 6.76 10.80 6.25
N LEU A 109 5.79 9.92 6.04
CA LEU A 109 4.49 10.00 6.68
C LEU A 109 4.51 9.26 8.03
N PRO A 110 4.07 9.89 9.14
CA PRO A 110 4.09 9.28 10.48
C PRO A 110 3.23 8.03 10.59
N ASN A 111 1.99 8.10 10.09
CA ASN A 111 0.98 7.08 10.27
C ASN A 111 0.06 6.95 9.03
N PRO A 112 0.60 6.58 7.85
CA PRO A 112 -0.22 6.30 6.68
C PRO A 112 -0.76 4.86 6.69
N THR A 113 -1.86 4.64 5.96
CA THR A 113 -2.21 3.33 5.41
C THR A 113 -2.01 3.35 3.90
N VAL A 114 -1.38 2.32 3.33
CA VAL A 114 -0.98 2.27 1.92
C VAL A 114 -1.96 1.44 1.10
N MET A 115 -2.70 2.06 0.20
CA MET A 115 -3.48 1.35 -0.82
C MET A 115 -2.54 1.05 -2.00
N CYS A 116 -2.28 -0.24 -2.26
CA CYS A 116 -1.33 -0.62 -3.29
C CYS A 116 -2.04 -0.86 -4.63
N LEU A 117 -1.65 -0.12 -5.67
CA LEU A 117 -2.23 -0.24 -7.01
C LEU A 117 -1.12 -0.55 -8.01
N ARG A 118 -1.06 -1.80 -8.46
CA ARG A 118 -0.06 -2.23 -9.45
C ARG A 118 -0.54 -1.86 -10.84
N VAL A 119 0.15 -0.90 -11.47
CA VAL A 119 -0.12 -0.36 -12.81
C VAL A 119 1.04 -0.56 -13.79
N GLY A 120 2.09 -1.26 -13.35
CA GLY A 120 3.28 -1.51 -14.13
C GLY A 120 4.05 -2.74 -13.67
N SER A 121 5.14 -3.00 -14.37
CA SER A 121 6.07 -4.09 -14.07
C SER A 121 7.53 -3.65 -14.28
N GLU A 122 8.47 -4.59 -14.31
CA GLU A 122 9.86 -4.37 -14.76
C GLU A 122 9.97 -3.66 -16.14
N ARG A 123 8.89 -3.67 -16.95
CA ARG A 123 8.82 -2.99 -18.25
C ARG A 123 8.33 -1.54 -18.17
N GLY A 124 8.08 -1.04 -16.98
CA GLY A 124 7.55 0.30 -16.71
C GLY A 124 6.04 0.32 -16.44
N VAL A 125 5.53 1.53 -16.21
CA VAL A 125 4.10 1.81 -15.92
C VAL A 125 3.30 2.00 -17.20
N TRP A 126 2.03 1.59 -17.18
CA TRP A 126 1.16 1.64 -18.37
C TRP A 126 0.00 2.60 -18.15
N THR A 127 -0.16 3.57 -19.05
CA THR A 127 -1.28 4.53 -18.98
C THR A 127 -2.65 3.85 -18.97
N SER A 128 -2.80 2.73 -19.68
CA SER A 128 -4.03 1.95 -19.69
C SER A 128 -4.40 1.32 -18.34
N ALA A 129 -3.41 1.09 -17.48
CA ALA A 129 -3.62 0.61 -16.11
C ALA A 129 -3.69 1.78 -15.11
N THR A 130 -2.93 2.85 -15.33
CA THR A 130 -2.91 4.02 -14.44
C THR A 130 -4.21 4.81 -14.44
N ILE A 131 -4.89 4.95 -15.58
CA ILE A 131 -6.17 5.68 -15.65
C ILE A 131 -7.24 5.03 -14.76
N PRO A 132 -7.59 3.74 -14.90
CA PRO A 132 -8.59 3.13 -14.03
C PRO A 132 -8.14 3.05 -12.56
N ALA A 133 -6.84 2.92 -12.30
CA ALA A 133 -6.31 2.99 -10.94
C ALA A 133 -6.52 4.36 -10.29
N LEU A 134 -6.53 5.45 -11.07
CA LEU A 134 -6.84 6.78 -10.55
C LEU A 134 -8.32 6.93 -10.21
N ASP A 135 -9.21 6.30 -10.99
CA ASP A 135 -10.65 6.31 -10.71
C ASP A 135 -11.01 5.44 -9.49
N TYR A 136 -10.20 4.39 -9.22
CA TYR A 136 -10.33 3.52 -8.06
C TYR A 136 -9.91 4.19 -6.74
N ALA A 137 -8.85 5.01 -6.77
CA ALA A 137 -8.22 5.62 -5.60
C ALA A 137 -9.01 6.80 -4.98
#